data_AF-A0A833XGD7-F1
#
_entry.id   AF-A0A833XGD7-F1
#
_cell.length_a   1.000
_cell.length_b   1.000
_cell.length_c   1.000
_cell.angle_alpha   90.00
_cell.angle_beta   90.00
_cell.angle_gamma   90.00
#
_symmetry.space_group_name_H-M   'P 1'
#
loop_
_entity.id
_entity.type
_entity.pdbx_description
1 polymer ?
#
loop_
_entity_poly.entity_id
_entity_poly.type
_entity_poly.pdbx_seq_one_letter_code
_entity_poly.pdbx_strand_id
1 'polypeptide(L)'
;MKKKRQKPITDFKPDTDLKSIIHHHSLFFDKLVELIPAKFYLPNDDKDKPWFQGLSKAEKALAKKESRENIKKARRDRLDPEKSSATTLDLLKQSLEKEQLNDSDDEEIEIKPILSGIEGQDNNRQVTLEELRQRLHLKIEQTRANRNSEDSNRAKKRNEREYRNGIQQKKRKRDSVYDEKKPTTSSSADQIGKDIAEASKELAFTHVNLGDEEELGKKKKRKLSKMKELERAKKFKEAREDPEKGLVISKKHSWKAATSRAAGIKVHDDPSLLKRSIQKEKKRHQKNAEKWSERLQTTRKMKAEKQQKRSENIAQKIHEKKMRRIAKREKKLMRPGFEGRKEGFINEGSG
;
A
#
# COMPACT_ATOMS: atom_id res chain seq x y z
N MET A 1 54.58 24.57 -8.64
CA MET A 1 54.31 23.82 -7.38
C MET A 1 54.22 22.33 -7.72
N LYS A 2 55.29 21.56 -7.47
CA LYS A 2 55.37 20.12 -7.83
C LYS A 2 54.69 19.28 -6.76
N LYS A 3 53.69 18.47 -7.14
CA LYS A 3 52.94 17.58 -6.23
C LYS A 3 53.81 16.35 -5.86
N LYS A 4 54.15 16.21 -4.57
CA LYS A 4 54.76 14.98 -4.01
C LYS A 4 53.73 13.84 -4.10
N ARG A 5 54.05 12.79 -4.86
CA ARG A 5 53.33 11.51 -4.80
C ARG A 5 53.86 10.72 -3.60
N GLN A 6 53.00 10.40 -2.64
CA GLN A 6 53.30 9.42 -1.61
C GLN A 6 53.34 8.03 -2.27
N LYS A 7 54.41 7.26 -2.02
CA LYS A 7 54.50 5.86 -2.43
C LYS A 7 53.65 5.01 -1.47
N PRO A 8 52.99 3.92 -1.94
CA PRO A 8 52.31 3.00 -1.05
C PRO A 8 53.35 2.27 -0.21
N ILE A 9 53.15 2.27 1.12
CA ILE A 9 53.96 1.51 2.06
C ILE A 9 53.52 0.05 1.94
N THR A 10 54.37 -0.79 1.36
CA THR A 10 54.28 -2.25 1.45
C THR A 10 55.60 -2.77 2.03
N ASP A 11 55.89 -2.38 3.27
CA ASP A 11 56.97 -2.98 4.05
C ASP A 11 56.37 -4.15 4.84
N PHE A 12 56.29 -5.32 4.22
CA PHE A 12 55.98 -6.56 4.93
C PHE A 12 57.24 -7.03 5.66
N LYS A 13 57.21 -6.95 7.00
CA LYS A 13 58.22 -7.57 7.86
C LYS A 13 58.02 -9.11 7.84
N PRO A 14 59.09 -9.92 7.82
CA PRO A 14 59.01 -11.37 7.62
C PRO A 14 58.51 -12.17 8.83
N ASP A 15 58.03 -11.50 9.90
CA ASP A 15 57.59 -12.14 11.15
C ASP A 15 56.06 -12.06 11.38
N THR A 16 55.28 -11.68 10.37
CA THR A 16 53.82 -11.65 10.51
C THR A 16 53.23 -13.02 10.26
N ASP A 17 52.60 -13.60 11.28
CA ASP A 17 51.92 -14.90 11.22
C ASP A 17 50.90 -14.91 10.08
N LEU A 18 51.23 -15.61 8.99
CA LEU A 18 50.38 -15.73 7.80
C LEU A 18 48.95 -16.18 8.17
N LYS A 19 48.80 -17.01 9.20
CA LYS A 19 47.50 -17.46 9.69
C LYS A 19 46.68 -16.30 10.25
N SER A 20 47.31 -15.38 10.98
CA SER A 20 46.63 -14.21 11.52
C SER A 20 46.16 -13.28 10.40
N ILE A 21 46.98 -13.09 9.36
CA ILE A 21 46.63 -12.29 8.18
C ILE A 21 45.44 -12.90 7.44
N ILE A 22 45.47 -14.20 7.15
CA ILE A 22 44.36 -14.92 6.48
C ILE A 22 43.07 -14.80 7.30
N HIS A 23 43.15 -14.99 8.61
CA HIS A 23 41.99 -14.84 9.50
C HIS A 23 41.45 -13.39 9.52
N HIS A 24 42.33 -12.39 9.44
CA HIS A 24 41.89 -10.99 9.37
C HIS A 24 41.17 -10.70 8.05
N HIS A 25 41.67 -11.26 6.94
CA HIS A 25 41.00 -11.15 5.64
C HIS A 25 39.66 -11.89 5.63
N SER A 26 39.55 -13.09 6.20
CA SER A 26 38.26 -13.81 6.26
C SER A 26 37.21 -13.00 7.03
N LEU A 27 37.56 -12.48 8.21
CA LEU A 27 36.68 -11.61 8.99
C LEU A 27 36.30 -10.32 8.27
N PHE A 28 37.21 -9.78 7.45
CA PHE A 28 36.93 -8.59 6.63
C PHE A 28 35.90 -8.90 5.55
N PHE A 29 36.04 -10.03 4.84
CA PHE A 29 35.08 -10.44 3.82
C PHE A 29 33.72 -10.80 4.44
N ASP A 30 33.70 -11.46 5.59
CA ASP A 30 32.47 -11.76 6.31
C ASP A 30 31.67 -10.49 6.61
N LYS A 31 32.34 -9.45 7.14
CA LYS A 31 31.73 -8.12 7.37
C LYS A 31 31.22 -7.47 6.09
N LEU A 32 31.92 -7.63 4.97
CA LEU A 32 31.44 -7.08 3.69
C LEU A 32 30.16 -7.77 3.23
N VAL A 33 30.05 -9.08 3.41
CA VAL A 33 28.83 -9.84 3.07
C VAL A 33 27.68 -9.47 4.00
N GLU A 34 27.96 -9.19 5.29
CA GLU A 34 26.98 -8.66 6.25
C GLU A 34 26.38 -7.30 5.84
N LEU A 35 27.17 -6.43 5.22
CA LEU A 35 26.69 -5.12 4.77
C LEU A 35 25.70 -5.19 3.61
N ILE A 36 25.71 -6.30 2.86
CA ILE A 36 24.83 -6.51 1.72
C ILE A 36 23.58 -7.26 2.20
N PRO A 37 22.36 -6.72 2.00
CA PRO A 37 21.15 -7.37 2.46
C PRO A 37 21.00 -8.81 1.93
N ALA A 38 20.63 -9.73 2.83
CA ALA A 38 20.47 -11.16 2.52
C ALA A 38 19.55 -11.44 1.31
N LYS A 39 18.63 -10.52 1.02
CA LYS A 39 17.73 -10.54 -0.14
C LYS A 39 18.43 -10.72 -1.50
N PHE A 40 19.68 -10.29 -1.62
CA PHE A 40 20.45 -10.38 -2.86
C PHE A 40 21.20 -11.71 -3.03
N TYR A 41 21.42 -12.44 -1.93
CA TYR A 41 22.09 -13.75 -1.94
C TYR A 41 21.10 -14.90 -1.92
N LEU A 42 20.03 -14.77 -1.15
CA LEU A 42 19.00 -15.80 -1.05
C LEU A 42 17.95 -15.58 -2.15
N PRO A 43 17.55 -16.65 -2.89
CA PRO A 43 16.38 -16.60 -3.75
C PRO A 43 15.19 -16.05 -2.97
N ASN A 44 14.57 -14.99 -3.51
CA ASN A 44 13.29 -14.55 -2.97
C ASN A 44 12.26 -15.56 -3.43
N ASP A 45 12.03 -16.61 -2.64
CA ASP A 45 10.96 -17.54 -2.92
C ASP A 45 9.64 -16.76 -2.90
N ASP A 46 9.14 -16.42 -4.08
CA ASP A 46 7.81 -15.82 -4.24
C ASP A 46 6.70 -16.75 -3.72
N LYS A 47 7.05 -18.00 -3.38
CA LYS A 47 6.25 -18.97 -2.62
C LYS A 47 5.89 -18.48 -1.21
N ASP A 48 6.72 -17.64 -0.57
CA ASP A 48 6.47 -17.06 0.76
C ASP A 48 5.37 -15.98 0.76
N LYS A 49 4.87 -15.62 -0.43
CA LYS A 49 3.64 -14.84 -0.56
C LYS A 49 2.55 -15.74 -1.12
N PRO A 50 1.86 -16.53 -0.26
CA PRO A 50 0.71 -17.33 -0.68
C PRO A 50 -0.27 -16.43 -1.42
N TRP A 51 -0.34 -16.61 -2.72
CA TRP A 51 -1.28 -15.89 -3.55
C TRP A 51 -2.65 -16.48 -3.26
N PHE A 52 -3.45 -15.82 -2.42
CA PHE A 52 -4.74 -16.35 -1.95
C PHE A 52 -5.83 -16.48 -3.03
N GLN A 53 -5.51 -16.34 -4.32
CA GLN A 53 -6.49 -16.57 -5.38
C GLN A 53 -6.60 -18.09 -5.64
N GLY A 54 -7.82 -18.59 -5.82
CA GLY A 54 -8.10 -20.01 -6.02
C GLY A 54 -8.53 -20.78 -4.77
N LEU A 55 -8.07 -20.41 -3.56
CA LEU A 55 -8.39 -21.17 -2.33
C LEU A 55 -9.86 -21.01 -1.89
N SER A 56 -10.40 -22.03 -1.21
CA SER A 56 -11.75 -22.00 -0.65
C SER A 56 -11.88 -20.94 0.46
N LYS A 57 -13.11 -20.58 0.86
CA LYS A 57 -13.32 -19.56 1.92
C LYS A 57 -12.71 -19.99 3.26
N ALA A 58 -12.77 -21.29 3.58
CA ALA A 58 -12.22 -21.86 4.80
C ALA A 58 -10.68 -21.83 4.79
N GLU A 59 -10.08 -22.32 3.70
CA GLU A 59 -8.62 -22.28 3.50
C GLU A 59 -8.08 -20.85 3.54
N LYS A 60 -8.77 -19.89 2.91
CA LYS A 60 -8.42 -18.47 2.99
C LYS A 60 -8.44 -17.93 4.41
N ALA A 61 -9.33 -18.42 5.27
CA ALA A 61 -9.39 -18.01 6.66
C ALA A 61 -8.23 -18.60 7.46
N LEU A 62 -7.91 -19.88 7.24
CA LEU A 62 -6.78 -20.57 7.85
C LEU A 62 -5.44 -19.93 7.46
N ALA A 63 -5.19 -19.75 6.17
CA ALA A 63 -3.93 -19.16 5.70
C ALA A 63 -3.77 -17.69 6.16
N LYS A 64 -4.87 -16.94 6.34
CA LYS A 64 -4.84 -15.61 6.99
C LYS A 64 -4.55 -15.68 8.49
N LYS A 65 -5.03 -16.71 9.18
CA LYS A 65 -4.74 -16.94 10.61
C LYS A 65 -3.26 -17.25 10.79
N GLU A 66 -2.72 -18.15 9.97
CA GLU A 66 -1.29 -18.50 9.93
C GLU A 66 -0.43 -17.27 9.62
N SER A 67 -0.78 -16.48 8.61
CA SER A 67 -0.06 -15.23 8.31
C SER A 67 -0.05 -14.27 9.50
N ARG A 68 -1.15 -14.14 10.25
CA ARG A 68 -1.22 -13.31 11.46
C ARG A 68 -0.37 -13.87 12.59
N GLU A 69 -0.32 -15.19 12.74
CA GLU A 69 0.51 -15.87 13.74
C GLU A 69 2.00 -15.73 13.40
N ASN A 70 2.37 -15.92 12.13
CA ASN A 70 3.73 -15.72 11.64
C ASN A 70 4.21 -14.27 11.84
N ILE A 71 3.36 -13.26 11.57
CA ILE A 71 3.69 -11.86 11.84
C ILE A 71 3.88 -11.61 13.35
N LYS A 72 3.08 -12.24 14.21
CA LYS A 72 3.24 -12.13 15.67
C LYS A 72 4.52 -12.82 16.14
N LYS A 73 4.84 -13.98 15.58
CA LYS A 73 6.06 -14.75 15.88
C LYS A 73 7.30 -13.95 15.46
N ALA A 74 7.33 -13.45 14.23
CA ALA A 74 8.41 -12.58 13.75
C ALA A 74 8.60 -11.32 14.60
N ARG A 75 7.52 -10.75 15.15
CA ARG A 75 7.63 -9.62 16.10
C ARG A 75 8.23 -10.01 17.44
N ARG A 76 7.98 -11.23 17.92
CA ARG A 76 8.60 -11.76 19.14
C ARG A 76 10.05 -12.11 18.90
N ASP A 77 10.35 -12.82 17.83
CA ASP A 77 11.72 -13.21 17.48
C ASP A 77 12.60 -11.96 17.24
N ARG A 78 12.04 -10.85 16.73
CA ARG A 78 12.77 -9.57 16.61
C ARG A 78 13.15 -8.95 17.97
N LEU A 79 12.45 -9.31 19.04
CA LEU A 79 12.72 -8.85 20.41
C LEU A 79 13.55 -9.86 21.21
N ASP A 80 13.79 -11.06 20.68
CA ASP A 80 14.61 -12.09 21.32
C ASP A 80 16.09 -11.88 20.93
N PRO A 81 17.01 -11.63 21.87
CA PRO A 81 18.42 -11.35 21.55
C PRO A 81 19.14 -12.53 20.88
N GLU A 82 18.74 -13.77 21.18
CA GLU A 82 19.33 -14.98 20.58
C GLU A 82 18.91 -15.21 19.12
N LYS A 83 17.76 -14.65 18.69
CA LYS A 83 17.23 -14.86 17.33
C LYS A 83 17.35 -13.62 16.44
N SER A 84 17.41 -12.43 17.05
CA SER A 84 17.49 -11.15 16.34
C SER A 84 18.88 -10.86 15.75
N SER A 85 19.88 -11.67 16.10
CA SER A 85 21.27 -11.56 15.64
C SER A 85 21.57 -12.33 14.35
N ALA A 86 20.60 -13.00 13.72
CA ALA A 86 20.86 -13.78 12.51
C ALA A 86 21.49 -12.91 11.41
N THR A 87 22.77 -13.15 11.14
CA THR A 87 23.53 -12.42 10.13
C THR A 87 23.16 -12.91 8.72
N THR A 88 23.52 -12.14 7.69
CA THR A 88 23.30 -12.56 6.30
C THR A 88 24.06 -13.85 5.97
N LEU A 89 25.23 -14.04 6.59
CA LEU A 89 26.02 -15.26 6.53
C LEU A 89 25.33 -16.44 7.21
N ASP A 90 24.72 -16.24 8.39
CA ASP A 90 24.00 -17.32 9.07
C ASP A 90 22.81 -17.81 8.24
N LEU A 91 22.11 -16.89 7.56
CA LEU A 91 21.02 -17.26 6.65
C LEU A 91 21.54 -18.05 5.43
N LEU A 92 22.73 -17.71 4.93
CA LEU A 92 23.37 -18.38 3.80
C LEU A 92 23.88 -19.77 4.21
N LYS A 93 24.49 -19.90 5.40
CA LYS A 93 24.87 -21.20 5.97
C LYS A 93 23.63 -22.08 6.18
N GLN A 94 22.57 -21.52 6.74
CA GLN A 94 21.32 -22.25 6.94
C GLN A 94 20.67 -22.69 5.61
N SER A 95 20.77 -21.90 4.54
CA SER A 95 20.27 -22.34 3.22
C SER A 95 21.12 -23.47 2.65
N LEU A 96 22.45 -23.38 2.76
CA LEU A 96 23.36 -24.43 2.31
C LEU A 96 23.17 -25.73 3.11
N GLU A 97 23.00 -25.67 4.43
CA GLU A 97 22.68 -26.83 5.25
C GLU A 97 21.34 -27.46 4.87
N LYS A 98 20.31 -26.65 4.55
CA LYS A 98 19.03 -27.16 4.06
C LYS A 98 19.16 -27.83 2.70
N GLU A 99 19.96 -27.27 1.79
CA GLU A 99 20.24 -27.89 0.49
C GLU A 99 20.99 -29.22 0.68
N GLN A 100 22.04 -29.26 1.52
CA GLN A 100 22.77 -30.50 1.83
C GLN A 100 21.89 -31.57 2.48
N LEU A 101 20.94 -31.19 3.34
CA LEU A 101 20.00 -32.13 3.93
C LEU A 101 18.97 -32.64 2.91
N ASN A 102 18.54 -31.80 1.97
CA ASN A 102 17.64 -32.22 0.91
C ASN A 102 18.35 -33.11 -0.12
N ASP A 103 19.65 -32.89 -0.36
CA ASP A 103 20.48 -33.72 -1.25
C ASP A 103 20.91 -35.06 -0.61
N SER A 104 20.68 -35.27 0.69
CA SER A 104 21.04 -36.52 1.37
C SER A 104 19.90 -37.55 1.42
N ASP A 105 18.68 -37.19 1.00
CA ASP A 105 17.51 -38.07 0.92
C ASP A 105 17.20 -38.56 -0.51
N ASP A 106 17.89 -38.05 -1.53
CA ASP A 106 17.81 -38.52 -2.92
C ASP A 106 19.19 -39.02 -3.37
N GLU A 107 19.31 -40.33 -3.62
CA GLU A 107 20.56 -40.97 -4.01
C GLU A 107 21.22 -40.33 -5.25
N GLU A 108 22.55 -40.16 -5.14
CA GLU A 108 23.56 -40.05 -6.19
C GLU A 108 23.08 -39.62 -7.59
N ILE A 109 23.09 -38.31 -7.85
CA ILE A 109 23.18 -37.80 -9.23
C ILE A 109 24.36 -36.84 -9.33
N GLU A 110 25.42 -37.32 -9.98
CA GLU A 110 26.62 -36.59 -10.34
C GLU A 110 26.29 -35.24 -11.02
N ILE A 111 26.72 -34.14 -10.39
CA ILE A 111 26.63 -32.80 -10.95
C ILE A 111 27.69 -32.64 -12.05
N LYS A 112 27.28 -32.78 -13.32
CA LYS A 112 28.06 -32.31 -14.48
C LYS A 112 27.87 -30.79 -14.64
N PRO A 113 28.95 -30.00 -14.86
CA PRO A 113 28.85 -28.56 -15.00
C PRO A 113 28.11 -28.17 -16.30
N ILE A 114 27.02 -27.41 -16.16
CA ILE A 114 26.22 -26.87 -17.25
C ILE A 114 27.00 -25.73 -17.93
N LEU A 115 27.88 -26.10 -18.85
CA LEU A 115 28.48 -25.20 -19.84
C LEU A 115 28.58 -25.89 -21.21
N SER A 116 27.47 -26.48 -21.68
CA SER A 116 27.34 -27.04 -23.03
C SER A 116 25.87 -27.19 -23.42
N GLY A 117 25.21 -26.06 -23.67
CA GLY A 117 23.78 -26.01 -24.01
C GLY A 117 23.48 -25.03 -25.15
N ILE A 118 24.40 -24.87 -26.09
CA ILE A 118 24.17 -24.22 -27.39
C ILE A 118 24.90 -25.09 -28.42
N GLU A 119 24.22 -26.10 -28.94
CA GLU A 119 24.30 -26.62 -30.32
C GLU A 119 23.77 -28.06 -30.41
N GLY A 120 22.73 -28.24 -31.25
CA GLY A 120 22.59 -29.44 -32.08
C GLY A 120 21.86 -30.65 -31.50
N GLN A 121 20.52 -30.61 -31.42
CA GLN A 121 19.54 -31.70 -31.67
C GLN A 121 18.18 -31.15 -31.16
N ASP A 122 17.29 -30.63 -32.00
CA ASP A 122 16.36 -31.41 -32.81
C ASP A 122 15.85 -30.60 -34.02
N ASN A 123 16.46 -30.77 -35.18
CA ASN A 123 15.94 -30.29 -36.46
C ASN A 123 15.66 -31.47 -37.40
N ASN A 124 14.95 -32.50 -36.92
CA ASN A 124 14.47 -33.61 -37.76
C ASN A 124 13.07 -34.10 -37.38
N ARG A 125 12.14 -33.15 -37.13
CA ARG A 125 10.73 -33.38 -37.44
C ARG A 125 10.34 -32.33 -38.48
N GLN A 126 10.05 -32.78 -39.69
CA GLN A 126 9.49 -31.92 -40.73
C GLN A 126 8.12 -31.44 -40.24
N VAL A 127 8.08 -30.24 -39.65
CA VAL A 127 6.83 -29.59 -39.21
C VAL A 127 6.05 -29.26 -40.47
N THR A 128 4.91 -29.92 -40.67
CA THR A 128 4.02 -29.63 -41.79
C THR A 128 3.41 -28.24 -41.61
N LEU A 129 3.11 -27.56 -42.72
CA LEU A 129 2.55 -26.21 -42.68
C LEU A 129 1.26 -26.12 -41.85
N GLU A 130 0.48 -27.19 -41.79
CA GLU A 130 -0.74 -27.29 -40.98
C GLU A 130 -0.46 -27.33 -39.49
N GLU A 131 0.57 -28.06 -39.05
CA GLU A 131 0.97 -28.11 -37.64
C GLU A 131 1.45 -26.73 -37.16
N LEU A 132 2.16 -25.99 -38.03
CA LEU A 132 2.60 -24.63 -37.75
C LEU A 132 1.41 -23.64 -37.66
N ARG A 133 0.41 -23.80 -38.54
CA ARG A 133 -0.83 -23.02 -38.49
C ARG A 133 -1.64 -23.31 -37.23
N GLN A 134 -1.77 -24.57 -36.84
CA GLN A 134 -2.46 -24.97 -35.61
C GLN A 134 -1.75 -24.44 -34.37
N ARG A 135 -0.42 -24.54 -34.33
CA ARG A 135 0.40 -23.98 -33.25
C ARG A 135 0.28 -22.45 -33.17
N LEU A 136 0.21 -21.77 -34.30
CA LEU A 136 -0.06 -20.33 -34.37
C LEU A 136 -1.46 -19.99 -33.85
N HIS A 137 -2.49 -20.74 -34.26
CA HIS A 137 -3.86 -20.56 -33.76
C HIS A 137 -3.95 -20.75 -32.25
N LEU A 138 -3.35 -21.81 -31.71
CA LEU A 138 -3.27 -22.05 -30.26
C LEU A 138 -2.53 -20.92 -29.54
N LYS A 139 -1.44 -20.40 -30.11
CA LYS A 139 -0.70 -19.26 -29.54
C LYS A 139 -1.54 -17.97 -29.57
N ILE A 140 -2.29 -17.74 -30.65
CA ILE A 140 -3.20 -16.59 -30.77
C ILE A 140 -4.35 -16.72 -29.76
N GLU A 141 -4.95 -17.90 -29.60
CA GLU A 141 -6.00 -18.13 -28.60
C GLU A 141 -5.49 -17.99 -27.17
N GLN A 142 -4.32 -18.53 -26.85
CA GLN A 142 -3.69 -18.37 -25.53
C GLN A 142 -3.43 -16.89 -25.21
N THR A 143 -2.97 -16.11 -26.20
CA THR A 143 -2.74 -14.67 -26.01
C THR A 143 -4.03 -13.84 -26.03
N ARG A 144 -5.12 -14.31 -26.65
CA ARG A 144 -6.45 -13.70 -26.58
C ARG A 144 -7.15 -14.04 -25.26
N ALA A 145 -7.05 -15.26 -24.77
CA ALA A 145 -7.55 -15.69 -23.47
C ALA A 145 -6.87 -14.94 -22.32
N ASN A 146 -5.54 -14.74 -22.38
CA ASN A 146 -4.81 -13.90 -21.43
C ASN A 146 -5.19 -12.41 -21.49
N ARG A 147 -5.82 -11.94 -22.57
CA ARG A 147 -6.35 -10.58 -22.69
C ARG A 147 -7.83 -10.48 -22.28
N ASN A 148 -8.57 -11.58 -22.37
CA ASN A 148 -10.01 -11.67 -22.09
C ASN A 148 -10.32 -12.30 -20.71
N SER A 149 -9.46 -12.12 -19.70
CA SER A 149 -9.87 -12.33 -18.31
C SER A 149 -10.73 -11.14 -17.85
N GLU A 150 -12.06 -11.32 -17.88
CA GLU A 150 -13.08 -10.65 -17.06
C GLU A 150 -12.76 -9.22 -16.57
N ASP A 151 -13.53 -8.26 -17.09
CA ASP A 151 -13.57 -6.83 -16.71
C ASP A 151 -13.67 -6.53 -15.19
N SER A 152 -13.89 -7.54 -14.35
CA SER A 152 -13.93 -7.42 -12.89
C SER A 152 -12.56 -7.13 -12.26
N ASN A 153 -11.45 -7.57 -12.87
CA ASN A 153 -10.11 -7.47 -12.28
C ASN A 153 -9.36 -6.17 -12.66
N ARG A 154 -9.72 -5.53 -13.76
CA ARG A 154 -9.10 -4.26 -14.21
C ARG A 154 -9.41 -3.10 -13.25
N ALA A 155 -10.62 -3.08 -12.67
CA ALA A 155 -11.04 -2.09 -11.68
C ALA A 155 -10.33 -2.25 -10.32
N LYS A 156 -10.10 -3.50 -9.88
CA LYS A 156 -9.35 -3.80 -8.64
C LYS A 156 -7.86 -3.45 -8.78
N LYS A 157 -7.23 -3.83 -9.90
CA LYS A 157 -5.81 -3.54 -10.18
C LYS A 157 -5.53 -2.03 -10.29
N ARG A 158 -6.51 -1.24 -10.76
CA ARG A 158 -6.44 0.23 -10.77
C ARG A 158 -6.53 0.85 -9.38
N ASN A 159 -7.47 0.39 -8.55
CA ASN A 159 -7.61 0.87 -7.16
C ASN A 159 -6.38 0.57 -6.29
N GLU A 160 -5.79 -0.62 -6.46
CA GLU A 160 -4.60 -1.01 -5.68
C GLU A 160 -3.35 -0.20 -6.09
N ARG A 161 -3.21 0.11 -7.38
CA ARG A 161 -2.16 0.99 -7.91
C ARG A 161 -2.33 2.44 -7.44
N GLU A 162 -3.57 2.93 -7.35
CA GLU A 162 -3.88 4.26 -6.79
C GLU A 162 -3.60 4.34 -5.27
N TYR A 163 -3.87 3.26 -4.52
CA TYR A 163 -3.55 3.20 -3.09
C TYR A 163 -2.02 3.19 -2.83
N ARG A 164 -1.25 2.43 -3.62
CA ARG A 164 0.23 2.43 -3.56
C ARG A 164 0.82 3.79 -3.91
N ASN A 165 0.32 4.44 -4.96
CA ASN A 165 0.80 5.77 -5.37
C ASN A 165 0.46 6.85 -4.33
N GLY A 166 -0.70 6.77 -3.67
CA GLY A 166 -1.10 7.68 -2.59
C GLY A 166 -0.20 7.59 -1.34
N ILE A 167 0.37 6.40 -1.07
CA ILE A 167 1.31 6.19 0.04
C ILE A 167 2.69 6.75 -0.29
N GLN A 168 3.18 6.56 -1.52
CA GLN A 168 4.48 7.09 -1.95
C GLN A 168 4.51 8.63 -2.01
N GLN A 169 3.40 9.27 -2.41
CA GLN A 169 3.29 10.73 -2.46
C GLN A 169 3.26 11.38 -1.07
N LYS A 170 2.85 10.65 -0.02
CA LYS A 170 2.90 11.15 1.37
C LYS A 170 4.28 11.07 2.01
N LYS A 171 5.16 10.18 1.52
CA LYS A 171 6.56 10.08 1.99
C LYS A 171 7.48 11.16 1.40
N ARG A 172 7.06 11.85 0.34
CA ARG A 172 7.84 12.92 -0.35
C ARG A 172 7.51 14.34 0.11
N LYS A 173 6.69 14.52 1.16
CA LYS A 173 6.28 15.85 1.66
C LYS A 173 6.66 16.11 3.12
N ARG A 174 7.80 15.59 3.57
CA ARG A 174 8.39 15.91 4.87
C ARG A 174 9.88 16.18 4.67
N ASP A 175 10.17 17.35 4.11
CA ASP A 175 11.35 18.19 4.33
C ASP A 175 11.47 19.19 3.18
N SER A 176 11.16 20.45 3.47
CA SER A 176 11.51 21.63 2.66
C SER A 176 11.09 22.86 3.46
N VAL A 177 11.85 23.15 4.52
CA VAL A 177 11.81 24.42 5.25
C VAL A 177 13.01 25.24 4.78
N TYR A 178 12.73 26.44 4.27
CA TYR A 178 13.56 27.64 4.04
C TYR A 178 15.07 27.48 3.80
N ASP A 179 15.54 28.00 2.65
CA ASP A 179 16.52 29.09 2.68
C ASP A 179 16.43 29.96 1.40
N GLU A 180 16.24 31.26 1.60
CA GLU A 180 16.30 32.30 0.57
C GLU A 180 17.73 32.86 0.56
N LYS A 181 18.50 32.67 -0.52
CA LYS A 181 19.57 33.63 -0.91
C LYS A 181 19.74 33.67 -2.43
N LYS A 182 19.48 34.84 -3.01
CA LYS A 182 19.95 35.22 -4.35
C LYS A 182 21.46 35.50 -4.29
N PRO A 183 22.17 35.32 -5.43
CA PRO A 183 23.15 36.32 -5.80
C PRO A 183 22.84 36.87 -7.19
N THR A 184 22.94 38.19 -7.28
CA THR A 184 23.03 39.00 -8.48
C THR A 184 24.33 38.67 -9.23
N THR A 185 24.28 38.48 -10.55
CA THR A 185 25.36 38.87 -11.50
C THR A 185 24.94 38.63 -12.96
N SER A 186 25.19 39.66 -13.77
CA SER A 186 25.42 39.68 -15.23
C SER A 186 24.33 39.23 -16.23
N SER A 187 23.86 40.24 -16.96
CA SER A 187 22.92 40.31 -18.08
C SER A 187 23.21 39.47 -19.36
N SER A 188 24.18 38.53 -19.38
CA SER A 188 24.53 37.78 -20.60
C SER A 188 24.06 36.32 -20.64
N ALA A 189 23.68 35.73 -19.50
CA ALA A 189 23.22 34.34 -19.45
C ALA A 189 21.77 34.15 -19.94
N ASP A 190 20.95 35.21 -19.90
CA ASP A 190 19.53 35.15 -20.29
C ASP A 190 19.31 35.09 -21.81
N GLN A 191 20.28 35.53 -22.62
CA GLN A 191 20.23 35.48 -24.09
C GLN A 191 20.55 34.07 -24.59
N ILE A 192 21.62 33.46 -24.09
CA ILE A 192 22.05 32.10 -24.46
C ILE A 192 20.99 31.06 -24.07
N GLY A 193 20.32 31.24 -22.92
CA GLY A 193 19.23 30.37 -22.50
C GLY A 193 17.98 30.46 -23.39
N LYS A 194 17.74 31.60 -24.03
CA LYS A 194 16.64 31.78 -25.00
C LYS A 194 16.97 31.16 -26.34
N ASP A 195 18.19 31.37 -26.84
CA ASP A 195 18.62 30.84 -28.13
C ASP A 195 18.69 29.30 -28.13
N ILE A 196 19.14 28.69 -27.03
CA ILE A 196 19.15 27.22 -26.85
C ILE A 196 17.71 26.68 -26.75
N ALA A 197 16.82 27.40 -26.05
CA ALA A 197 15.41 27.00 -25.95
C ALA A 197 14.69 27.13 -27.29
N GLU A 198 15.02 28.14 -28.10
CA GLU A 198 14.45 28.38 -29.43
C GLU A 198 14.95 27.37 -30.46
N ALA A 199 16.25 27.08 -30.50
CA ALA A 199 16.82 26.02 -31.34
C ALA A 199 16.30 24.61 -30.98
N SER A 200 16.01 24.36 -29.70
CA SER A 200 15.42 23.08 -29.26
C SER A 200 13.94 22.91 -29.64
N LYS A 201 13.22 24.01 -29.91
CA LYS A 201 11.86 23.95 -30.47
C LYS A 201 11.88 23.63 -31.96
N GLU A 202 12.89 24.12 -32.69
CA GLU A 202 13.03 23.92 -34.13
C GLU A 202 13.45 22.48 -34.50
N LEU A 203 14.15 21.78 -33.60
CA LEU A 203 14.65 20.40 -33.79
C LEU A 203 13.75 19.28 -33.22
N ALA A 204 12.55 19.59 -32.72
CA ALA A 204 11.65 18.60 -32.11
C ALA A 204 10.71 17.93 -33.14
N PHE A 205 11.23 17.00 -33.94
CA PHE A 205 10.51 16.37 -35.07
C PHE A 205 9.41 15.35 -34.69
N THR A 206 8.85 15.35 -33.47
CA THR A 206 7.85 14.33 -33.07
C THR A 206 6.65 14.85 -32.28
N HIS A 207 6.56 16.15 -31.95
CA HIS A 207 5.41 16.69 -31.23
C HIS A 207 4.93 18.02 -31.82
N VAL A 208 3.91 17.95 -32.67
CA VAL A 208 3.23 19.14 -33.20
C VAL A 208 2.35 19.73 -32.09
N ASN A 209 2.85 20.78 -31.42
CA ASN A 209 2.06 21.56 -30.46
C ASN A 209 1.07 22.45 -31.23
N LEU A 210 -0.12 21.92 -31.52
CA LEU A 210 -1.23 22.63 -32.20
C LEU A 210 -2.02 23.53 -31.22
N GLY A 211 -1.33 24.37 -30.46
CA GLY A 211 -1.96 25.31 -29.55
C GLY A 211 -1.08 26.52 -29.31
N ASP A 212 -1.69 27.71 -29.26
CA ASP A 212 -0.99 28.96 -28.96
C ASP A 212 -0.22 28.79 -27.64
N GLU A 213 1.10 28.94 -27.72
CA GLU A 213 2.06 28.70 -26.63
C GLU A 213 1.73 29.55 -25.37
N GLU A 214 0.96 30.63 -25.56
CA GLU A 214 0.49 31.56 -24.54
C GLU A 214 -0.52 30.96 -23.54
N GLU A 215 -1.31 29.94 -23.91
CA GLU A 215 -2.27 29.31 -22.99
C GLU A 215 -1.65 28.19 -22.15
N LEU A 216 -0.56 27.57 -22.63
CA LEU A 216 0.11 26.46 -21.94
C LEU A 216 1.13 26.94 -20.88
N GLY A 217 1.68 28.14 -21.03
CA GLY A 217 2.66 28.74 -20.09
C GLY A 217 2.05 29.38 -18.83
N LYS A 218 0.74 29.65 -18.81
CA LYS A 218 0.07 30.29 -17.67
C LYS A 218 -0.21 29.25 -16.58
N LYS A 219 0.50 29.34 -15.45
CA LYS A 219 0.35 28.54 -14.21
C LYS A 219 -1.08 27.98 -14.09
N LYS A 220 -1.22 26.63 -14.07
CA LYS A 220 -2.51 25.91 -14.05
C LYS A 220 -3.55 26.65 -13.21
N LYS A 221 -4.42 27.44 -13.84
CA LYS A 221 -5.48 28.16 -13.13
C LYS A 221 -6.31 27.13 -12.37
N ARG A 222 -6.70 27.44 -11.13
CA ARG A 222 -7.54 26.55 -10.31
C ARG A 222 -8.76 26.15 -11.15
N LYS A 223 -9.03 24.84 -11.24
CA LYS A 223 -10.21 24.32 -11.92
C LYS A 223 -11.45 25.00 -11.36
N LEU A 224 -12.37 25.40 -12.23
CA LEU A 224 -13.64 25.99 -11.83
C LEU A 224 -14.44 24.99 -11.00
N SER A 225 -15.34 25.48 -10.14
CA SER A 225 -16.23 24.58 -9.43
C SER A 225 -17.19 23.90 -10.41
N LYS A 226 -17.54 22.65 -10.13
CA LYS A 226 -18.40 21.83 -10.99
C LYS A 226 -19.77 22.45 -11.26
N MET A 227 -20.27 23.27 -10.32
CA MET A 227 -21.49 24.06 -10.48
C MET A 227 -21.32 25.16 -11.54
N LYS A 228 -20.21 25.89 -11.51
CA LYS A 228 -19.89 26.92 -12.53
C LYS A 228 -19.68 26.29 -13.90
N GLU A 229 -19.07 25.11 -13.98
CA GLU A 229 -18.96 24.35 -15.23
C GLU A 229 -20.33 23.94 -15.77
N LEU A 230 -21.25 23.49 -14.90
CA LEU A 230 -22.62 23.14 -15.29
C LEU A 230 -23.38 24.36 -15.82
N GLU A 231 -23.26 25.51 -15.16
CA GLU A 231 -23.87 26.76 -15.63
C GLU A 231 -23.33 27.17 -17.00
N ARG A 232 -22.00 27.08 -17.21
CA ARG A 232 -21.40 27.35 -18.52
C ARG A 232 -21.89 26.39 -19.60
N ALA A 233 -21.97 25.09 -19.28
CA ALA A 233 -22.48 24.08 -20.19
C ALA A 233 -23.96 24.31 -20.55
N LYS A 234 -24.79 24.76 -19.60
CA LYS A 234 -26.19 25.14 -19.86
C LYS A 234 -26.29 26.37 -20.76
N LYS A 235 -25.57 27.44 -20.42
CA LYS A 235 -25.54 28.67 -21.23
C LYS A 235 -25.06 28.39 -22.66
N PHE A 236 -24.07 27.50 -22.81
CA PHE A 236 -23.61 27.08 -24.13
C PHE A 236 -24.68 26.28 -24.90
N LYS A 237 -25.42 25.40 -24.21
CA LYS A 237 -26.55 24.70 -24.84
C LYS A 237 -27.63 25.69 -25.28
N GLU A 238 -28.02 26.62 -24.43
CA GLU A 238 -29.01 27.65 -24.74
C GLU A 238 -28.57 28.46 -25.97
N ALA A 239 -27.33 28.94 -26.01
CA ALA A 239 -26.78 29.68 -27.15
C ALA A 239 -26.59 28.84 -28.44
N ARG A 240 -26.67 27.51 -28.35
CA ARG A 240 -26.61 26.61 -29.52
C ARG A 240 -28.00 26.42 -30.15
N GLU A 241 -29.07 26.52 -29.37
CA GLU A 241 -30.44 26.34 -29.86
C GLU A 241 -30.94 27.55 -30.70
N ASP A 242 -30.25 28.69 -30.67
CA ASP A 242 -30.57 29.85 -31.52
C ASP A 242 -30.37 29.52 -33.02
N PRO A 243 -31.36 29.74 -33.90
CA PRO A 243 -31.33 29.23 -35.29
C PRO A 243 -30.25 29.87 -36.18
N GLU A 244 -29.99 31.17 -36.04
CA GLU A 244 -29.02 31.89 -36.89
C GLU A 244 -27.59 31.85 -36.31
N LYS A 245 -27.46 32.03 -35.00
CA LYS A 245 -26.16 32.15 -34.31
C LYS A 245 -25.65 30.80 -33.80
N GLY A 246 -26.53 29.83 -33.56
CA GLY A 246 -26.19 28.53 -32.99
C GLY A 246 -25.27 27.69 -33.87
N LEU A 247 -25.41 27.76 -35.19
CA LEU A 247 -24.50 27.07 -36.13
C LEU A 247 -23.08 27.66 -36.08
N VAL A 248 -22.96 28.98 -35.99
CA VAL A 248 -21.65 29.66 -35.90
C VAL A 248 -21.02 29.40 -34.53
N ILE A 249 -21.80 29.48 -33.45
CA ILE A 249 -21.34 29.24 -32.08
C ILE A 249 -20.92 27.78 -31.90
N SER A 250 -21.68 26.83 -32.42
CA SER A 250 -21.35 25.40 -32.34
C SER A 250 -20.09 25.05 -33.12
N LYS A 251 -19.91 25.58 -34.35
CA LYS A 251 -18.68 25.43 -35.13
C LYS A 251 -17.48 26.05 -34.41
N LYS A 252 -17.59 27.28 -33.90
CA LYS A 252 -16.50 27.92 -33.15
C LYS A 252 -16.13 27.12 -31.90
N HIS A 253 -17.12 26.59 -31.18
CA HIS A 253 -16.88 25.80 -29.98
C HIS A 253 -16.31 24.42 -30.29
N SER A 254 -16.74 23.76 -31.37
CA SER A 254 -16.21 22.44 -31.75
C SER A 254 -14.72 22.53 -32.10
N TRP A 255 -14.32 23.56 -32.86
CA TRP A 255 -12.92 23.83 -33.17
C TRP A 255 -12.11 24.17 -31.91
N LYS A 256 -12.61 25.07 -31.05
CA LYS A 256 -11.95 25.39 -29.77
C LYS A 256 -11.80 24.19 -28.84
N ALA A 257 -12.81 23.32 -28.80
CA ALA A 257 -12.76 22.11 -27.99
C ALA A 257 -11.80 21.08 -28.60
N ALA A 258 -11.72 20.98 -29.93
CA ALA A 258 -10.77 20.11 -30.61
C ALA A 258 -9.32 20.56 -30.38
N THR A 259 -9.02 21.86 -30.51
CA THR A 259 -7.69 22.41 -30.22
C THR A 259 -7.33 22.24 -28.75
N SER A 260 -8.26 22.52 -27.82
CA SER A 260 -8.04 22.29 -26.38
C SER A 260 -7.75 20.83 -26.05
N ARG A 261 -8.45 19.88 -26.70
CA ARG A 261 -8.21 18.44 -26.52
C ARG A 261 -6.87 18.01 -27.12
N ALA A 262 -6.49 18.53 -28.29
CA ALA A 262 -5.19 18.29 -28.91
C ALA A 262 -4.05 18.82 -28.02
N ALA A 263 -4.25 19.98 -27.38
CA ALA A 263 -3.36 20.53 -26.37
C ALA A 263 -3.35 19.76 -25.03
N GLY A 264 -4.11 18.66 -24.91
CA GLY A 264 -4.14 17.80 -23.72
C GLY A 264 -5.04 18.28 -22.57
N ILE A 265 -5.85 19.33 -22.78
CA ILE A 265 -6.80 19.84 -21.79
C ILE A 265 -8.07 18.96 -21.79
N LYS A 266 -8.48 18.50 -20.60
CA LYS A 266 -9.71 17.72 -20.42
C LYS A 266 -10.92 18.63 -20.45
N VAL A 267 -11.62 18.65 -21.58
CA VAL A 267 -12.82 19.46 -21.80
C VAL A 267 -14.07 18.75 -21.22
N HIS A 268 -14.92 19.48 -20.49
CA HIS A 268 -16.11 18.97 -19.80
C HIS A 268 -17.36 19.79 -20.16
N ASP A 269 -18.05 19.45 -21.25
CA ASP A 269 -19.12 20.28 -21.80
C ASP A 269 -20.54 19.71 -21.58
N ASP A 270 -20.66 18.46 -21.14
CA ASP A 270 -21.96 17.79 -21.01
C ASP A 270 -22.66 18.11 -19.69
N PRO A 271 -23.79 18.83 -19.68
CA PRO A 271 -24.47 19.21 -18.44
C PRO A 271 -25.12 18.01 -17.75
N SER A 272 -25.50 16.96 -18.48
CA SER A 272 -26.05 15.72 -17.90
C SER A 272 -24.99 14.96 -17.10
N LEU A 273 -23.76 14.86 -17.63
CA LEU A 273 -22.63 14.23 -16.94
C LEU A 273 -22.16 15.07 -15.75
N LEU A 274 -22.16 16.40 -15.86
CA LEU A 274 -21.85 17.31 -14.76
C LEU A 274 -22.87 17.18 -13.62
N LYS A 275 -24.18 17.11 -13.93
CA LYS A 275 -25.26 16.84 -12.95
C LYS A 275 -25.07 15.50 -12.24
N ARG A 276 -24.82 14.41 -13.00
CA ARG A 276 -24.52 13.08 -12.42
C ARG A 276 -23.25 13.11 -11.55
N SER A 277 -22.26 13.87 -11.99
CA SER A 277 -21.09 14.37 -11.26
C SER A 277 -21.41 14.77 -9.82
N ILE A 278 -22.14 15.88 -9.76
CA ILE A 278 -22.52 16.55 -8.51
C ILE A 278 -23.38 15.63 -7.65
N GLN A 279 -24.30 14.87 -8.24
CA GLN A 279 -25.15 13.94 -7.50
C GLN A 279 -24.35 12.80 -6.85
N LYS A 280 -23.36 12.23 -7.55
CA LYS A 280 -22.47 11.21 -6.97
C LYS A 280 -21.67 11.75 -5.80
N GLU A 281 -21.19 12.98 -5.91
CA GLU A 281 -20.47 13.68 -4.84
C GLU A 281 -21.37 13.91 -3.63
N LYS A 282 -22.58 14.45 -3.83
CA LYS A 282 -23.59 14.61 -2.77
C LYS A 282 -23.90 13.28 -2.07
N LYS A 283 -24.16 12.20 -2.82
CA LYS A 283 -24.40 10.87 -2.26
C LYS A 283 -23.21 10.35 -1.45
N ARG A 284 -21.98 10.59 -1.91
CA ARG A 284 -20.77 10.22 -1.15
C ARG A 284 -20.68 10.99 0.16
N HIS A 285 -20.98 12.29 0.15
CA HIS A 285 -21.01 13.10 1.37
C HIS A 285 -22.09 12.65 2.35
N GLN A 286 -23.30 12.34 1.87
CA GLN A 286 -24.39 11.78 2.69
C GLN A 286 -23.97 10.47 3.37
N LYS A 287 -23.46 9.50 2.61
CA LYS A 287 -22.96 8.23 3.15
C LYS A 287 -21.86 8.43 4.20
N ASN A 288 -20.99 9.41 3.99
CA ASN A 288 -19.93 9.72 4.95
C ASN A 288 -20.50 10.35 6.23
N ALA A 289 -21.49 11.24 6.10
CA ALA A 289 -22.17 11.87 7.23
C ALA A 289 -22.97 10.85 8.04
N GLU A 290 -23.71 9.95 7.39
CA GLU A 290 -24.44 8.84 8.01
C GLU A 290 -23.49 7.95 8.81
N LYS A 291 -22.40 7.48 8.19
CA LYS A 291 -21.38 6.67 8.88
C LYS A 291 -20.75 7.39 10.06
N TRP A 292 -20.56 8.70 9.96
CA TRP A 292 -20.06 9.48 11.09
C TRP A 292 -21.08 9.57 12.23
N SER A 293 -22.35 9.78 11.90
CA SER A 293 -23.46 9.76 12.86
C SER A 293 -23.57 8.41 13.56
N GLU A 294 -23.51 7.29 12.81
CA GLU A 294 -23.50 5.93 13.35
C GLU A 294 -22.33 5.70 14.33
N ARG A 295 -21.13 6.20 14.02
CA ARG A 295 -19.97 6.13 14.93
C ARG A 295 -20.19 6.92 16.22
N LEU A 296 -20.81 8.10 16.13
CA LEU A 296 -21.14 8.89 17.30
C LEU A 296 -22.21 8.18 18.16
N GLN A 297 -23.25 7.63 17.53
CA GLN A 297 -24.30 6.89 18.21
C GLN A 297 -23.77 5.63 18.90
N THR A 298 -22.96 4.83 18.22
CA THR A 298 -22.32 3.64 18.82
C THR A 298 -21.44 4.01 20.00
N THR A 299 -20.64 5.07 19.88
CA THR A 299 -19.83 5.58 21.01
C THR A 299 -20.71 6.03 22.18
N ARG A 300 -21.82 6.72 21.92
CA ARG A 300 -22.78 7.14 22.96
C ARG A 300 -23.45 5.94 23.62
N LYS A 301 -23.88 4.93 22.86
CA LYS A 301 -24.45 3.67 23.38
C LYS A 301 -23.45 2.94 24.27
N MET A 302 -22.21 2.74 23.81
CA MET A 302 -21.16 2.09 24.62
C MET A 302 -20.86 2.84 25.92
N LYS A 303 -20.92 4.19 25.91
CA LYS A 303 -20.79 5.00 27.13
C LYS A 303 -21.99 4.81 28.06
N ALA A 304 -23.20 4.84 27.52
CA ALA A 304 -24.44 4.65 28.26
C ALA A 304 -24.52 3.25 28.90
N GLU A 305 -24.20 2.19 28.16
CA GLU A 305 -24.16 0.81 28.66
C GLU A 305 -23.14 0.65 29.79
N LYS A 306 -21.95 1.25 29.67
CA LYS A 306 -20.96 1.24 30.76
C LYS A 306 -21.47 1.97 32.00
N GLN A 307 -22.20 3.08 31.82
CA GLN A 307 -22.78 3.82 32.92
C GLN A 307 -23.94 3.04 33.58
N GLN A 308 -24.78 2.38 32.78
CA GLN A 308 -25.86 1.51 33.26
C GLN A 308 -25.30 0.34 34.09
N LYS A 309 -24.27 -0.35 33.60
CA LYS A 309 -23.59 -1.41 34.37
C LYS A 309 -23.01 -0.91 35.69
N ARG A 310 -22.48 0.32 35.71
CA ARG A 310 -21.99 0.93 36.96
C ARG A 310 -23.14 1.21 37.92
N SER A 311 -24.26 1.79 37.45
CA SER A 311 -25.43 2.02 38.30
C SER A 311 -26.03 0.71 38.83
N GLU A 312 -26.10 -0.33 37.99
CA GLU A 312 -26.57 -1.67 38.40
C GLU A 312 -25.66 -2.27 39.48
N ASN A 313 -24.34 -2.25 39.29
CA ASN A 313 -23.38 -2.74 40.28
C ASN A 313 -23.45 -1.95 41.59
N ILE A 314 -23.67 -0.64 41.53
CA ILE A 314 -23.86 0.21 42.73
C ILE A 314 -25.17 -0.16 43.43
N ALA A 315 -26.26 -0.33 42.67
CA ALA A 315 -27.56 -0.73 43.21
C ALA A 315 -27.49 -2.12 43.86
N GLN A 316 -26.81 -3.08 43.23
CA GLN A 316 -26.54 -4.42 43.80
C GLN A 316 -25.75 -4.31 45.10
N LYS A 317 -24.66 -3.53 45.15
CA LYS A 317 -23.90 -3.31 46.40
C LYS A 317 -24.75 -2.67 47.50
N ILE A 318 -25.63 -1.73 47.15
CA ILE A 318 -26.57 -1.13 48.11
C ILE A 318 -27.55 -2.19 48.62
N HIS A 319 -28.10 -3.01 47.73
CA HIS A 319 -29.02 -4.09 48.08
C HIS A 319 -28.35 -5.13 48.99
N GLU A 320 -27.15 -5.61 48.65
CA GLU A 320 -26.37 -6.53 49.47
C GLU A 320 -26.09 -5.96 50.87
N LYS A 321 -25.75 -4.66 50.98
CA LYS A 321 -25.57 -4.01 52.27
C LYS A 321 -26.88 -3.98 53.08
N LYS A 322 -28.03 -3.73 52.44
CA LYS A 322 -29.35 -3.80 53.09
C LYS A 322 -29.64 -5.23 53.56
N MET A 323 -29.46 -6.24 52.70
CA MET A 323 -29.68 -7.65 53.04
C MET A 323 -28.76 -8.12 54.17
N ARG A 324 -27.49 -7.71 54.20
CA ARG A 324 -26.58 -8.01 55.32
C ARG A 324 -27.04 -7.37 56.63
N ARG A 325 -27.62 -6.17 56.60
CA ARG A 325 -28.20 -5.52 57.79
C ARG A 325 -29.44 -6.28 58.27
N ILE A 326 -30.32 -6.68 57.35
CA ILE A 326 -31.51 -7.49 57.63
C ILE A 326 -31.10 -8.84 58.24
N ALA A 327 -30.21 -9.58 57.60
CA ALA A 327 -29.72 -10.88 58.09
C ALA A 327 -29.05 -10.77 59.48
N LYS A 328 -28.30 -9.69 59.76
CA LYS A 328 -27.77 -9.43 61.11
C LYS A 328 -28.89 -9.20 62.14
N ARG A 329 -29.95 -8.48 61.77
CA ARG A 329 -31.11 -8.24 62.64
C ARG A 329 -31.88 -9.55 62.89
N GLU A 330 -32.14 -10.33 61.85
CA GLU A 330 -32.80 -11.63 61.95
C GLU A 330 -31.98 -12.62 62.77
N LYS A 331 -30.67 -12.71 62.56
CA LYS A 331 -29.79 -13.57 63.37
C LYS A 331 -29.78 -13.17 64.85
N LYS A 332 -29.89 -11.87 65.17
CA LYS A 332 -30.06 -11.39 66.55
C LYS A 332 -31.44 -11.77 67.11
N LEU A 333 -32.49 -11.65 66.30
CA LEU A 333 -33.85 -12.01 66.69
C LEU A 333 -34.04 -13.54 66.89
N MET A 334 -33.32 -14.35 66.12
CA MET A 334 -33.38 -15.82 66.13
C MET A 334 -32.29 -16.48 66.99
N ARG A 335 -31.54 -15.72 67.80
CA ARG A 335 -30.54 -16.29 68.72
C ARG A 335 -31.25 -17.04 69.85
N PRO A 336 -30.95 -18.32 70.10
CA PRO A 336 -31.53 -19.07 71.22
C PRO A 336 -31.11 -18.44 72.56
N GLY A 337 -32.08 -18.06 73.41
CA GLY A 337 -31.85 -17.47 74.74
C GLY A 337 -32.90 -16.44 75.16
N PHE A 338 -32.68 -15.79 76.31
CA PHE A 338 -33.61 -14.91 77.05
C PHE A 338 -34.15 -13.69 76.26
N GLU A 339 -33.47 -13.28 75.19
CA GLU A 339 -33.85 -12.12 74.34
C GLU A 339 -34.27 -12.53 72.91
N GLY A 340 -34.36 -13.82 72.61
CA GLY A 340 -34.84 -14.32 71.32
C GLY A 340 -36.35 -14.12 71.14
N ARG A 341 -36.84 -14.31 69.91
CA ARG A 341 -38.27 -14.20 69.53
C ARG A 341 -39.17 -14.87 70.58
N LYS A 342 -39.83 -14.09 71.45
CA LYS A 342 -40.86 -14.58 72.37
C LYS A 342 -42.04 -15.03 71.53
N GLU A 343 -42.17 -16.33 71.36
CA GLU A 343 -43.34 -16.96 70.76
C GLU A 343 -44.46 -16.91 71.81
N GLY A 344 -45.13 -15.76 71.89
CA GLY A 344 -46.28 -15.53 72.77
C GLY A 344 -45.98 -14.85 74.11
N PHE A 345 -46.99 -14.14 74.62
CA PHE A 345 -47.06 -13.72 76.02
C PHE A 345 -47.34 -14.95 76.88
N ILE A 346 -46.57 -15.14 77.95
CA ILE A 346 -46.71 -16.27 78.90
C ILE A 346 -48.03 -16.21 79.73
N ASN A 347 -48.95 -15.29 79.41
CA ASN A 347 -50.13 -15.03 80.22
C ASN A 347 -51.42 -14.96 79.37
N GLU A 348 -51.76 -16.05 78.68
CA GLU A 348 -53.12 -16.32 78.21
C GLU A 348 -53.49 -17.75 78.61
N GLY A 349 -54.02 -17.94 79.83
CA GLY A 349 -54.52 -19.26 80.25
C GLY A 349 -54.44 -19.58 81.76
N SER A 350 -54.95 -18.71 82.62
CA SER A 350 -55.47 -19.13 83.94
C SER A 350 -56.46 -18.08 84.44
N GLY A 351 -57.73 -18.26 84.06
CA GLY A 351 -58.88 -17.49 84.51
C GLY A 351 -60.13 -18.32 84.28
#